data_AF-A0A1G9BWC4-F1
#
_entry.id   AF-A0A1G9BWC4-F1
#
_cell.length_a   1.000
_cell.length_b   1.000
_cell.length_c   1.000
_cell.angle_alpha   90.00
_cell.angle_beta   90.00
_cell.angle_gamma   90.00
#
_symmetry.space_group_name_H-M   'P 1'
#
loop_
_entity.id
_entity.type
_entity.pdbx_description
1 polymer ?
#
loop_
_entity_poly.entity_id
_entity_poly.type
_entity_poly.pdbx_seq_one_letter_code
_entity_poly.pdbx_strand_id
1 'polypeptide(L)'
;MSTLLLAAIVGIPLAWHLALTAFAYYDAGKVGLEPPKKWAAITFCIPIFGFFIYLFERSELDYKPEEDPYRGHNFNIHPSRADDAPLRSRGDDRPDPDDADWDGTDDWEGPNDRNESNEEWGGREGDWGNRDDGDEARESR
;
A
#
# COMPACT_ATOMS: atom_id res chain seq x y z
N MET A 1 2.34 -16.85 -30.20
CA MET A 1 3.15 -15.60 -30.17
C MET A 1 4.40 -15.83 -31.01
N SER A 2 4.75 -14.95 -31.96
CA SER A 2 5.98 -15.13 -32.74
C SER A 2 7.21 -14.88 -31.85
N THR A 3 8.29 -15.64 -32.06
CA THR A 3 9.54 -15.53 -31.28
C THR A 3 10.14 -14.13 -31.33
N LEU A 4 10.05 -13.46 -32.49
CA LEU A 4 10.51 -12.08 -32.66
C LEU A 4 9.70 -11.10 -31.82
N LEU A 5 8.37 -11.24 -31.78
CA LEU A 5 7.49 -10.41 -30.96
C LEU A 5 7.78 -10.62 -29.46
N LEU A 6 7.96 -11.87 -29.03
CA LEU A 6 8.35 -12.18 -27.64
C LEU A 6 9.70 -11.52 -27.29
N ALA A 7 10.68 -11.63 -28.18
CA ALA A 7 11.98 -11.02 -28.00
C ALA A 7 11.89 -9.48 -27.93
N ALA A 8 11.01 -8.85 -28.70
CA ALA A 8 10.78 -7.41 -28.60
C ALA A 8 10.13 -7.02 -27.27
N ILE A 9 9.07 -7.73 -26.87
CA ILE A 9 8.30 -7.44 -25.65
C ILE A 9 9.12 -7.63 -24.38
N VAL A 10 10.00 -8.62 -24.35
CA VAL A 10 10.86 -8.88 -23.19
C VAL A 10 12.20 -8.15 -23.30
N GLY A 11 12.80 -8.16 -24.48
CA GLY A 11 14.14 -7.64 -24.71
C GLY A 11 14.24 -6.12 -24.67
N ILE A 12 13.28 -5.38 -25.24
CA ILE A 12 13.32 -3.91 -25.25
C ILE A 12 13.22 -3.37 -23.81
N PRO A 13 12.25 -3.78 -22.97
CA PRO A 13 12.19 -3.33 -21.58
C PRO A 13 13.42 -3.73 -20.77
N LEU A 14 13.93 -4.96 -20.95
CA LEU A 14 15.16 -5.39 -20.27
C LEU A 14 16.37 -4.53 -20.66
N ALA A 15 16.55 -4.26 -21.95
CA ALA A 15 17.64 -3.41 -22.42
C ALA A 15 17.53 -1.99 -21.85
N TRP A 16 16.32 -1.42 -21.83
CA TRP A 16 16.08 -0.10 -21.26
C TRP A 16 16.33 -0.06 -19.76
N HIS A 17 15.88 -1.09 -19.03
CA HIS A 17 16.11 -1.22 -17.59
C HIS A 17 17.60 -1.28 -17.24
N LEU A 18 18.37 -2.07 -18.00
CA LEU A 18 19.82 -2.15 -17.83
C LEU A 18 20.50 -0.82 -18.15
N ALA A 19 20.07 -0.12 -19.20
CA ALA A 19 20.59 1.20 -19.55
C ALA A 19 20.34 2.23 -18.43
N LEU A 20 19.12 2.27 -17.88
CA LEU A 20 18.77 3.14 -16.76
C LEU A 20 19.53 2.78 -15.49
N THR A 21 19.72 1.49 -15.21
CA THR A 21 20.52 1.03 -14.07
C THR A 21 21.98 1.49 -14.19
N ALA A 22 22.58 1.36 -15.37
CA ALA A 22 23.92 1.83 -15.65
C ALA A 22 24.02 3.36 -15.56
N PHE A 23 23.00 4.07 -16.06
CA PHE A 23 22.89 5.52 -15.92
C PHE A 23 22.83 5.94 -14.45
N ALA A 24 21.97 5.31 -13.64
CA ALA A 24 21.86 5.59 -12.20
C ALA A 24 23.17 5.35 -11.46
N TYR A 25 23.92 4.29 -11.81
CA TYR A 25 25.25 4.05 -11.24
C TYR A 25 26.23 5.20 -11.55
N TYR A 26 26.24 5.68 -12.79
CA TYR A 26 27.13 6.76 -13.22
C TYR A 26 26.72 8.11 -12.62
N ASP A 27 25.42 8.40 -12.63
CA ASP A 27 24.86 9.64 -12.11
C ASP A 27 25.02 9.74 -10.59
N ALA A 28 24.79 8.65 -9.84
CA ALA A 28 24.95 8.63 -8.40
C ALA A 28 26.36 9.05 -7.93
N GLY A 29 27.39 8.70 -8.71
CA GLY A 29 28.76 9.16 -8.43
C GLY A 29 28.99 10.66 -8.66
N LYS A 30 28.20 11.30 -9.54
CA LYS A 30 28.28 12.74 -9.79
C LYS A 30 27.48 13.58 -8.81
N VAL A 31 26.30 13.08 -8.40
CA VAL A 31 25.38 13.82 -7.53
C VAL A 31 25.61 13.58 -6.03
N GLY A 32 26.69 12.87 -5.66
CA GLY A 32 27.04 12.63 -4.25
C GLY A 32 26.22 11.53 -3.57
N LEU A 33 25.58 10.66 -4.34
CA LEU A 33 24.83 9.51 -3.84
C LEU A 33 25.76 8.32 -3.58
N GLU A 34 26.54 8.39 -2.50
CA GLU A 34 27.45 7.32 -2.12
C GLU A 34 26.80 6.23 -1.24
N PRO A 35 27.18 4.94 -1.43
CA PRO A 35 27.96 4.41 -2.55
C PRO A 35 27.09 4.21 -3.82
N PRO A 36 27.59 4.52 -5.03
CA PRO A 36 26.82 4.38 -6.27
C PRO A 36 26.28 2.97 -6.53
N LYS A 37 26.99 1.95 -6.05
CA LYS A 37 26.59 0.54 -6.12
C LYS A 37 25.26 0.26 -5.42
N LYS A 38 24.98 0.95 -4.30
CA LYS A 38 23.72 0.80 -3.56
C LYS A 38 22.55 1.24 -4.42
N TRP A 39 22.67 2.41 -5.04
CA TRP A 39 21.62 2.99 -5.88
C TRP A 39 21.39 2.17 -7.14
N ALA A 40 22.47 1.73 -7.80
CA ALA A 40 22.36 0.79 -8.91
C ALA A 40 21.64 -0.51 -8.52
N ALA A 41 21.96 -1.09 -7.35
CA ALA A 41 21.29 -2.28 -6.86
C ALA A 41 19.80 -2.05 -6.58
N ILE A 42 19.45 -0.91 -5.96
CA ILE A 42 18.04 -0.54 -5.72
C ILE A 42 17.30 -0.43 -7.06
N THR A 43 17.82 0.37 -8.00
CA THR A 43 17.20 0.56 -9.32
C THR A 43 17.03 -0.78 -10.05
N PHE A 44 18.05 -1.64 -10.01
CA PHE A 44 18.00 -2.95 -10.66
C PHE A 44 16.93 -3.87 -10.07
N CYS A 45 16.79 -3.89 -8.73
CA CYS A 45 15.93 -4.84 -8.02
C CYS A 45 14.46 -4.44 -7.93
N ILE A 46 14.10 -3.17 -8.14
CA ILE A 46 12.69 -2.71 -8.09
C ILE A 46 11.73 -3.58 -8.92
N PRO A 47 11.97 -3.86 -10.22
CA PRO A 47 11.05 -4.69 -11.00
C PRO A 47 10.99 -6.15 -10.52
N ILE A 48 12.03 -6.65 -9.86
CA ILE A 48 12.04 -8.00 -9.29
C ILE A 48 11.07 -8.06 -8.10
N PHE A 49 11.08 -7.04 -7.23
CA PHE A 49 10.10 -6.95 -6.15
C PHE A 49 8.67 -6.80 -6.68
N GLY A 50 8.45 -5.98 -7.70
CA GLY A 50 7.15 -5.88 -8.38
C GLY A 50 6.68 -7.22 -8.94
N PHE A 51 7.58 -8.00 -9.53
CA PHE A 51 7.29 -9.36 -10.00
C PHE A 51 6.91 -10.31 -8.86
N PHE A 52 7.62 -10.28 -7.73
CA PHE A 52 7.26 -11.09 -6.58
C PHE A 52 5.92 -10.70 -5.96
N ILE A 53 5.61 -9.40 -5.89
CA ILE A 53 4.29 -8.92 -5.43
C ILE A 53 3.19 -9.53 -6.29
N TYR A 54 3.32 -9.46 -7.62
CA TYR A 54 2.37 -10.10 -8.54
C TYR A 54 2.24 -11.61 -8.30
N LEU A 55 3.36 -12.32 -8.06
CA LEU A 55 3.30 -13.75 -7.76
C LEU A 55 2.58 -14.06 -6.44
N PHE A 56 2.83 -13.26 -5.39
CA PHE A 56 2.15 -13.43 -4.10
C PHE A 56 0.66 -13.11 -4.21
N GLU A 57 0.30 -11.98 -4.82
CA GLU A 57 -1.09 -11.61 -5.08
C GLU A 57 -1.81 -12.70 -5.90
N ARG A 58 -1.18 -13.19 -6.96
CA ARG A 58 -1.72 -14.29 -7.77
C ARG A 58 -1.95 -15.56 -6.94
N SER A 59 -1.10 -15.85 -5.96
CA SER A 59 -1.26 -17.01 -5.10
C SER A 59 -2.40 -16.88 -4.09
N GLU A 60 -2.81 -15.65 -3.75
CA GLU A 60 -3.97 -15.40 -2.88
C GLU A 60 -5.31 -15.62 -3.59
N LEU A 61 -5.33 -15.60 -4.93
CA LEU A 61 -6.54 -15.85 -5.73
C LEU A 61 -6.99 -17.32 -5.74
N ASP A 62 -6.14 -18.28 -5.35
CA ASP A 62 -6.52 -19.70 -5.24
C ASP A 62 -7.19 -20.00 -3.88
N TYR A 63 -8.03 -19.07 -3.42
CA TYR A 63 -8.87 -19.28 -2.25
C TYR A 63 -9.92 -20.32 -2.60
N LYS A 64 -9.85 -21.49 -1.94
CA LYS A 64 -10.88 -22.51 -2.03
C LYS A 64 -11.87 -22.33 -0.91
N PRO A 65 -13.01 -21.69 -1.17
CA PRO A 65 -13.93 -21.36 -0.11
C PRO A 65 -14.50 -22.68 0.50
N GLU A 66 -14.61 -23.76 -0.27
CA GLU A 66 -15.08 -25.07 0.21
C GLU A 66 -14.16 -25.74 1.24
N GLU A 67 -12.87 -25.39 1.23
CA GLU A 67 -11.86 -25.95 2.13
C GLU A 67 -11.55 -25.01 3.33
N ASP A 68 -12.15 -23.81 3.37
CA ASP A 68 -11.91 -22.83 4.43
C ASP A 68 -12.76 -23.15 5.69
N PRO A 69 -12.13 -23.51 6.84
CA PRO A 69 -12.82 -23.78 8.11
C PRO A 69 -13.60 -22.59 8.67
N TYR A 70 -13.33 -21.38 8.16
CA TYR A 70 -13.95 -20.14 8.58
C TYR A 70 -14.99 -19.61 7.58
N ARG A 71 -15.23 -20.30 6.46
CA ARG A 71 -16.27 -19.90 5.50
C ARG A 71 -17.65 -19.95 6.16
N GLY A 72 -18.29 -18.78 6.25
CA GLY A 72 -19.64 -18.62 6.83
C GLY A 72 -19.70 -18.65 8.36
N HIS A 73 -18.56 -18.72 9.05
CA HIS A 73 -18.53 -18.61 10.51
C HIS A 73 -18.38 -17.15 10.94
N ASN A 74 -19.36 -16.66 11.68
CA ASN A 74 -19.23 -15.44 12.47
C ASN A 74 -18.06 -15.66 13.44
N PHE A 75 -17.07 -14.79 13.42
CA PHE A 75 -15.86 -14.87 14.25
C PHE A 75 -16.23 -15.16 15.72
N ASN A 76 -15.38 -15.90 16.45
CA ASN A 76 -15.55 -16.07 17.89
C ASN A 76 -15.30 -14.73 18.59
N ILE A 77 -16.32 -13.89 18.69
CA ILE A 77 -16.25 -12.66 19.47
C ILE A 77 -16.15 -13.06 20.94
N HIS A 78 -15.12 -12.58 21.62
CA HIS A 78 -14.99 -12.79 23.06
C HIS A 78 -16.27 -12.29 23.76
N PRO A 79 -16.83 -13.02 24.76
CA PRO A 79 -18.12 -12.67 25.35
C PRO A 79 -18.22 -11.23 25.85
N SER A 80 -17.09 -10.64 26.28
CA SER A 80 -17.01 -9.26 26.75
C SER A 80 -17.10 -8.19 25.64
N ARG A 81 -17.08 -8.58 24.36
CA ARG A 81 -17.10 -7.68 23.19
C ARG A 81 -18.18 -8.07 22.17
N ALA A 82 -19.01 -9.07 22.47
CA ALA A 82 -20.09 -9.52 21.60
C ALA A 82 -21.10 -8.40 21.30
N ASP A 83 -21.24 -7.44 22.22
CA ASP A 83 -22.15 -6.30 22.11
C ASP A 83 -21.55 -5.10 21.35
N ASP A 84 -20.22 -5.06 21.12
CA ASP A 84 -19.52 -3.92 20.53
C ASP A 84 -19.59 -3.89 18.98
N ALA A 85 -20.04 -4.99 18.36
CA ALA A 85 -20.14 -5.10 16.91
C ALA A 85 -21.44 -5.82 16.51
N PRO A 86 -22.54 -5.09 16.24
CA PRO A 86 -23.70 -5.65 15.58
C PRO A 86 -23.33 -5.85 14.10
N LEU A 87 -22.45 -6.82 13.83
CA LEU A 87 -22.11 -7.20 12.47
C LEU A 87 -23.34 -7.92 11.92
N ARG A 88 -24.09 -7.23 11.05
CA ARG A 88 -25.01 -7.89 10.13
C ARG A 88 -24.23 -9.03 9.47
N SER A 89 -24.80 -10.24 9.41
CA SER A 89 -24.26 -11.29 8.55
C SER A 89 -24.06 -10.68 7.17
N ARG A 90 -22.80 -10.40 6.84
CA ARG A 90 -22.41 -9.88 5.54
C ARG A 90 -22.66 -11.04 4.60
N GLY A 91 -23.76 -10.95 3.84
CA GLY A 91 -23.88 -11.72 2.60
C GLY A 91 -22.59 -11.47 1.84
N ASP A 92 -21.95 -12.56 1.42
CA ASP A 92 -20.69 -12.51 0.69
C ASP A 92 -20.96 -11.92 -0.70
N ASP A 93 -21.14 -10.60 -0.76
CA ASP A 93 -21.35 -9.82 -1.99
C ASP A 93 -20.00 -9.52 -2.66
N ARG A 94 -18.97 -10.36 -2.45
CA ARG A 94 -17.72 -10.26 -3.18
C ARG A 94 -18.03 -10.60 -4.65
N PRO A 95 -17.69 -9.73 -5.60
CA PRO A 95 -17.82 -10.04 -7.02
C PRO A 95 -17.05 -11.34 -7.31
N ASP A 96 -17.69 -12.26 -8.02
CA ASP A 96 -17.01 -13.45 -8.53
C ASP A 96 -15.85 -12.98 -9.42
N PRO A 97 -14.61 -13.46 -9.23
CA PRO A 97 -13.49 -13.08 -10.09
C PRO A 97 -13.75 -13.39 -11.58
N ASP A 98 -14.69 -14.27 -11.90
CA ASP A 98 -15.12 -14.57 -13.27
C ASP A 98 -16.14 -13.55 -13.84
N ASP A 99 -16.77 -12.72 -13.00
CA ASP A 99 -17.76 -11.70 -13.38
C ASP A 99 -17.17 -10.26 -13.44
N ALA A 100 -15.88 -10.11 -13.15
CA ALA A 100 -15.19 -8.82 -13.17
C ALA A 100 -14.80 -8.41 -14.60
N ASP A 101 -15.78 -8.01 -15.41
CA ASP A 101 -15.52 -7.23 -16.62
C ASP A 101 -14.97 -5.85 -16.20
N TRP A 102 -13.64 -5.71 -16.29
CA TRP A 102 -12.95 -4.45 -16.05
C TRP A 102 -13.26 -3.46 -17.18
N ASP A 103 -14.33 -2.69 -17.01
CA ASP A 103 -14.57 -1.45 -17.74
C ASP A 103 -13.79 -0.35 -17.01
N GLY A 104 -12.74 0.13 -17.66
CA GLY A 104 -11.91 1.23 -17.16
C GLY A 104 -12.57 2.57 -17.46
N THR A 105 -13.49 3.00 -16.60
CA THR A 105 -14.02 4.36 -16.63
C THR A 105 -13.78 5.06 -15.30
N ASP A 106 -12.82 5.99 -15.31
CA ASP A 106 -12.55 6.95 -14.24
C ASP A 106 -13.76 7.88 -14.02
N ASP A 107 -14.54 7.67 -12.95
CA ASP A 107 -15.46 8.69 -12.43
C ASP A 107 -15.52 8.64 -10.90
N TRP A 108 -14.57 9.34 -10.28
CA TRP A 108 -14.61 9.68 -8.86
C TRP A 108 -15.50 10.91 -8.66
N GLU A 109 -16.81 10.71 -8.46
CA GLU A 109 -17.68 11.76 -7.90
C GLU A 109 -17.57 11.76 -6.37
N GLY A 110 -16.87 12.75 -5.83
CA GLY A 110 -16.82 13.03 -4.39
C GLY A 110 -18.19 13.48 -3.85
N PRO A 111 -18.55 13.16 -2.59
CA PRO A 111 -19.83 13.59 -2.02
C PRO A 111 -19.92 15.13 -1.93
N ASN A 112 -20.84 15.71 -2.68
CA ASN A 112 -21.23 17.11 -2.60
C ASN A 112 -22.14 17.34 -1.38
N ASP A 113 -21.57 17.64 -0.22
CA ASP A 113 -22.32 18.24 0.90
C ASP A 113 -21.92 19.71 1.05
N ARG A 114 -22.58 20.56 0.25
CA ARG A 114 -22.65 22.01 0.51
C ARG A 114 -23.67 22.24 1.61
N ASN A 115 -23.19 22.57 2.81
CA ASN A 115 -23.99 23.32 3.77
C ASN A 115 -23.24 24.61 4.11
N GLU A 116 -23.59 25.67 3.38
CA GLU A 116 -23.19 27.04 3.69
C GLU A 116 -23.98 27.54 4.90
N SER A 117 -23.36 27.54 6.08
CA SER A 117 -23.74 28.43 7.18
C SER A 117 -22.52 29.25 7.57
N ASN A 118 -22.48 30.46 7.03
CA ASN A 118 -21.53 31.52 7.32
C ASN A 118 -21.76 32.05 8.75
N GLU A 119 -20.87 31.71 9.68
CA GLU A 119 -20.70 32.45 10.93
C GLU A 119 -19.21 32.73 11.19
N GLU A 120 -18.98 33.95 11.61
CA GLU A 120 -17.77 34.73 11.50
C GLU A 120 -17.18 34.97 12.92
N TRP A 121 -15.84 34.96 13.03
CA TRP A 121 -14.97 35.24 14.20
C TRP A 121 -14.89 34.23 15.36
N GLY A 122 -13.66 33.83 15.69
CA GLY A 122 -13.28 33.42 17.05
C GLY A 122 -12.12 32.43 17.12
N GLY A 123 -10.88 32.93 17.20
CA GLY A 123 -9.69 32.12 17.38
C GLY A 123 -9.68 31.32 18.68
N ARG A 124 -9.15 30.09 18.60
CA ARG A 124 -8.44 29.42 19.70
C ARG A 124 -7.29 28.61 19.10
N GLU A 125 -6.09 29.18 19.18
CA GLU A 125 -4.85 28.39 19.21
C GLU A 125 -4.95 27.40 20.38
N GLY A 126 -4.97 26.11 20.04
CA GLY A 126 -4.86 25.03 21.01
C GLY A 126 -3.41 24.89 21.45
N ASP A 127 -3.14 25.49 22.60
CA ASP A 127 -2.01 25.30 23.52
C ASP A 127 -1.65 23.81 23.67
N TRP A 128 -0.56 23.38 23.02
CA TRP A 128 0.06 22.09 23.29
C TRP A 128 0.96 22.27 24.51
N GLY A 129 0.42 21.84 25.65
CA GLY A 129 1.03 21.97 26.97
C GLY A 129 2.52 21.63 27.01
N ASN A 130 3.26 22.61 27.54
CA ASN A 130 4.57 22.49 28.13
C ASN A 130 4.62 21.27 29.07
N ARG A 131 5.51 20.31 28.82
CA ARG A 131 5.99 19.40 29.87
C ARG A 131 7.32 19.93 30.36
N ASP A 132 7.24 20.57 31.52
CA ASP A 132 8.38 20.89 32.38
C ASP A 132 8.87 19.59 33.02
N ASP A 133 9.90 18.96 32.45
CA ASP A 133 10.67 17.93 33.16
C ASP A 133 11.84 18.61 33.88
N GLY A 134 11.54 19.19 35.04
CA GLY A 134 12.51 19.83 35.95
C GLY A 134 12.53 19.17 37.33
N ASP A 135 13.58 18.38 37.54
CA ASP A 135 14.38 18.24 38.77
C ASP A 135 13.73 17.88 40.12
N GLU A 136 14.06 16.69 40.66
CA GLU A 136 14.56 16.49 42.04
C GLU A 136 15.47 15.23 42.07
N ALA A 137 16.79 15.38 42.03
CA ALA A 137 17.72 15.53 43.17
C ALA A 137 18.23 14.20 43.81
N ARG A 138 19.53 13.95 43.57
CA ARG A 138 20.56 13.46 44.52
C ARG A 138 20.36 12.09 45.21
N GLU A 139 21.18 11.12 44.82
CA GLU A 139 21.75 10.13 45.75
C GLU A 139 23.21 9.77 45.42
N SER A 140 24.11 10.25 46.28
CA SER A 140 25.40 9.70 46.70
C SER A 140 26.34 9.02 45.69
N ARG A 141 27.43 9.72 45.31
CA ARG A 141 28.82 9.28 45.55
C ARG A 141 29.82 10.40 45.31
#